data_AF-A0A2D9T0G1-F1
#
_entry.id   AF-A0A2D9T0G1-F1
#
_cell.length_a   1.000
_cell.length_b   1.000
_cell.length_c   1.000
_cell.angle_alpha   90.00
_cell.angle_beta   90.00
_cell.angle_gamma   90.00
#
_symmetry.space_group_name_H-M   'P 1'
#
loop_
_entity.id
_entity.type
_entity.pdbx_description
1 polymer ?
#
loop_
_entity_poly.entity_id
_entity_poly.type
_entity_poly.pdbx_seq_one_letter_code
_entity_poly.pdbx_strand_id
1 'polypeptide(L)'
;MHRVHRKLSVLPLLGGLLLGALGCTEASGAEDEDASTERPDGSTVDGGRFDMDPYATVCDLGDCFAPRCRTLDYYDGEAEEGLVIGEYDDGFTPWTPGGDATYEFGFQGGVMVRPIVQVPAEAVGDERCAVITVRHRPDPAYPDDAGELDFFEENVFTEVLRPGTDVFSSPALYDQMGWGSPDGVRMIVQAEVRGVDYAYRTGELPVRVVDADGWDECDVVPTAEMFGCTTHVFENGTLHVDAVGDTTGLACDDPVDVTVTYEPADVSVPEGCVELTRTLQVERGCVEAQEVVAGSDREGRWMSEEVPDTCGNELGLVLTGCDCE
;
A
#
# COMPACT_ATOMS: atom_id res chain seq x y z
N MET A 1 -23.62 54.29 29.57
CA MET A 1 -24.87 54.39 28.79
C MET A 1 -24.82 53.31 27.71
N HIS A 2 -25.82 52.42 27.71
CA HIS A 2 -26.25 51.39 26.75
C HIS A 2 -25.23 50.84 25.72
N ARG A 3 -24.75 49.59 25.86
CA ARG A 3 -25.33 48.31 25.32
C ARG A 3 -25.81 48.43 23.87
N VAL A 4 -25.27 47.60 22.97
CA VAL A 4 -25.97 46.46 22.33
C VAL A 4 -24.93 45.47 21.77
N HIS A 5 -24.94 44.24 22.29
CA HIS A 5 -24.39 43.03 21.66
C HIS A 5 -25.24 42.62 20.44
N ARG A 6 -24.62 42.04 19.42
CA ARG A 6 -25.27 41.01 18.60
C ARG A 6 -24.46 39.72 18.66
N LYS A 7 -24.99 38.78 19.43
CA LYS A 7 -24.73 37.35 19.31
C LYS A 7 -25.32 36.87 17.97
N LEU A 8 -24.56 36.09 17.22
CA LEU A 8 -25.10 35.18 16.22
C LEU A 8 -24.73 33.77 16.68
N SER A 9 -25.68 33.15 17.37
CA SER A 9 -25.72 31.71 17.61
C SER A 9 -26.30 31.07 16.35
N VAL A 10 -25.54 30.19 15.71
CA VAL A 10 -26.05 29.31 14.66
C VAL A 10 -25.88 27.88 15.17
N LEU A 11 -27.00 27.22 15.48
CA LEU A 11 -27.05 25.78 15.65
C LEU A 11 -26.70 25.09 14.33
N PRO A 12 -25.96 23.98 14.33
CA PRO A 12 -26.15 22.97 13.30
C PRO A 12 -27.35 22.10 13.69
N LEU A 13 -28.34 22.11 12.80
CA LEU A 13 -29.44 21.17 12.76
C LEU A 13 -28.90 19.75 12.50
N LEU A 14 -29.37 18.81 13.33
CA LEU A 14 -29.49 17.39 12.99
C LEU A 14 -30.29 17.25 11.68
N GLY A 15 -29.58 17.02 10.59
CA GLY A 15 -30.15 16.63 9.30
C GLY A 15 -29.79 15.16 9.04
N GLY A 16 -30.75 14.26 9.27
CA GLY A 16 -30.63 12.87 8.86
C GLY A 16 -30.48 12.77 7.34
N LEU A 17 -29.42 12.11 6.90
CA LEU A 17 -29.23 11.78 5.49
C LEU A 17 -29.78 10.38 5.21
N LEU A 18 -30.65 10.35 4.21
CA LEU A 18 -31.28 9.18 3.63
C LEU A 18 -30.24 8.19 3.06
N LEU A 19 -30.54 6.90 3.19
CA LEU A 19 -30.07 5.85 2.30
C LEU A 19 -30.39 6.23 0.84
N GLY A 20 -29.35 6.48 0.05
CA GLY A 20 -29.42 6.55 -1.41
C GLY A 20 -28.95 5.23 -2.00
N ALA A 21 -29.89 4.42 -2.47
CA ALA A 21 -29.61 3.26 -3.32
C ALA A 21 -28.99 3.74 -4.64
N LEU A 22 -27.80 3.23 -4.97
CA LEU A 22 -27.25 3.32 -6.32
C LEU A 22 -28.09 2.42 -7.23
N GLY A 23 -29.00 3.06 -7.96
CA GLY A 23 -29.73 2.45 -9.05
C GLY A 23 -28.82 2.23 -10.25
N CYS A 24 -28.74 0.99 -10.71
CA CYS A 24 -28.29 0.64 -12.04
C CYS A 24 -29.11 1.43 -13.06
N THR A 25 -28.46 2.30 -13.84
CA THR A 25 -29.10 2.98 -14.95
C THR A 25 -28.98 2.06 -16.17
N GLU A 26 -30.01 1.26 -16.42
CA GLU A 26 -30.24 0.61 -17.70
C GLU A 26 -30.50 1.68 -18.76
N ALA A 27 -29.51 1.93 -19.62
CA ALA A 27 -29.71 2.65 -20.85
C ALA A 27 -30.45 1.73 -21.84
N SER A 28 -31.77 1.83 -21.83
CA SER A 28 -32.64 1.31 -22.89
C SER A 28 -33.00 2.44 -23.85
N GLY A 29 -32.88 2.17 -25.15
CA GLY A 29 -33.52 2.96 -26.20
C GLY A 29 -32.62 3.32 -27.38
N ALA A 30 -32.70 2.53 -28.44
CA ALA A 30 -32.98 3.03 -29.79
C ALA A 30 -33.30 1.84 -30.71
N GLU A 31 -34.57 1.79 -31.13
CA GLU A 31 -35.07 1.02 -32.26
C GLU A 31 -34.61 1.65 -33.60
N ASP A 32 -34.81 0.89 -34.68
CA ASP A 32 -34.65 1.24 -36.10
C ASP A 32 -33.17 1.22 -36.62
N GLU A 33 -32.79 0.56 -37.71
CA GLU A 33 -33.49 0.26 -38.98
C GLU A 33 -33.06 -1.07 -39.63
N ASP A 34 -34.03 -1.73 -40.28
CA ASP A 34 -33.84 -2.80 -41.26
C ASP A 34 -32.93 -2.36 -42.41
N ALA A 35 -31.67 -2.79 -42.39
CA ALA A 35 -30.79 -2.77 -43.57
C ALA A 35 -30.51 -4.20 -44.02
N SER A 36 -31.37 -4.67 -44.93
CA SER A 36 -31.09 -5.81 -45.79
C SER A 36 -29.72 -5.66 -46.46
N THR A 37 -28.76 -6.50 -46.07
CA THR A 37 -27.54 -6.73 -46.87
C THR A 37 -27.47 -8.21 -47.20
N GLU A 38 -27.42 -8.45 -48.50
CA GLU A 38 -27.33 -9.74 -49.15
C GLU A 38 -26.25 -10.61 -48.50
N ARG A 39 -26.63 -11.84 -48.12
CA ARG A 39 -25.66 -12.90 -47.80
C ARG A 39 -24.87 -13.20 -49.08
N PRO A 40 -23.53 -13.04 -49.10
CA PRO A 40 -22.73 -13.63 -50.15
C PRO A 40 -22.84 -15.15 -50.00
N ASP A 41 -23.46 -15.79 -50.98
CA ASP A 41 -23.42 -17.24 -51.13
C ASP A 41 -21.96 -17.69 -51.28
N GLY A 42 -21.55 -18.60 -50.38
CA GLY A 42 -20.60 -19.66 -50.71
C GLY A 42 -19.18 -19.24 -51.07
N SER A 43 -18.45 -18.58 -50.15
CA SER A 43 -17.02 -18.85 -50.07
C SER A 43 -16.83 -20.08 -49.18
N THR A 44 -16.40 -21.18 -49.78
CA THR A 44 -15.78 -22.29 -49.07
C THR A 44 -14.61 -21.69 -48.30
N VAL A 45 -14.79 -21.44 -47.00
CA VAL A 45 -13.68 -21.05 -46.12
C VAL A 45 -12.82 -22.29 -46.05
N ASP A 46 -11.81 -22.32 -46.92
CA ASP A 46 -10.68 -23.22 -46.83
C ASP A 46 -10.24 -23.19 -45.38
N GLY A 47 -10.17 -24.36 -44.75
CA GLY A 47 -9.90 -24.55 -43.33
C GLY A 47 -8.46 -24.18 -43.01
N GLY A 48 -8.12 -22.91 -43.24
CA GLY A 48 -6.90 -22.27 -42.83
C GLY A 48 -6.83 -22.44 -41.33
N ARG A 49 -6.05 -23.43 -40.91
CA ARG A 49 -5.39 -23.39 -39.61
C ARG A 49 -4.77 -22.00 -39.54
N PHE A 50 -5.42 -21.10 -38.81
CA PHE A 50 -4.76 -19.91 -38.33
C PHE A 50 -3.55 -20.44 -37.57
N ASP A 51 -2.37 -20.21 -38.14
CA ASP A 51 -1.08 -20.47 -37.50
C ASP A 51 -0.98 -19.47 -36.35
N MET A 52 -1.79 -19.70 -35.31
CA MET A 52 -1.75 -18.89 -34.11
C MET A 52 -0.40 -19.11 -33.48
N ASP A 53 0.29 -18.01 -33.18
CA ASP A 53 1.52 -18.04 -32.40
C ASP A 53 1.27 -18.98 -31.20
N PRO A 54 2.06 -20.07 -31.04
CA PRO A 54 1.84 -21.01 -29.95
C PRO A 54 1.97 -20.34 -28.56
N TYR A 55 2.57 -19.14 -28.52
CA TYR A 55 2.71 -18.32 -27.32
C TYR A 55 1.65 -17.23 -27.19
N ALA A 56 0.65 -17.19 -28.10
CA ALA A 56 -0.45 -16.25 -28.01
C ALA A 56 -1.21 -16.44 -26.69
N THR A 57 -1.32 -15.36 -25.92
CA THR A 57 -2.06 -15.33 -24.68
C THR A 57 -3.56 -15.41 -24.95
N VAL A 58 -4.24 -16.34 -24.29
CA VAL A 58 -5.70 -16.48 -24.28
C VAL A 58 -6.20 -16.03 -22.92
N CYS A 59 -7.13 -15.08 -22.90
CA CYS A 59 -7.74 -14.60 -21.67
C CYS A 59 -9.11 -15.25 -21.48
N ASP A 60 -9.32 -15.87 -20.32
CA ASP A 60 -10.59 -16.49 -19.90
C ASP A 60 -10.92 -16.03 -18.48
N LEU A 61 -12.14 -15.53 -18.27
CA LEU A 61 -12.67 -15.10 -16.97
C LEU A 61 -11.77 -14.17 -16.13
N GLY A 62 -10.91 -13.37 -16.77
CA GLY A 62 -10.01 -12.42 -16.10
C GLY A 62 -8.56 -12.89 -16.02
N ASP A 63 -8.28 -14.16 -16.33
CA ASP A 63 -6.93 -14.72 -16.34
C ASP A 63 -6.43 -14.92 -17.77
N CYS A 64 -5.26 -14.36 -18.07
CA CYS A 64 -4.61 -14.48 -19.36
C CYS A 64 -3.47 -15.51 -19.25
N PHE A 65 -3.46 -16.52 -20.11
CA PHE A 65 -2.42 -17.56 -20.10
C PHE A 65 -2.03 -18.00 -21.52
N ALA A 66 -0.81 -18.51 -21.70
CA ALA A 66 -0.39 -19.15 -22.95
C ALA A 66 -0.72 -20.65 -22.90
N PRO A 67 -1.65 -21.17 -23.74
CA PRO A 67 -2.07 -22.58 -23.68
C PRO A 67 -0.92 -23.57 -23.82
N ARG A 68 0.09 -23.23 -24.64
CA ARG A 68 1.30 -24.04 -24.82
C ARG A 68 1.99 -24.37 -23.49
N CYS A 69 2.15 -23.38 -22.62
CA CYS A 69 2.87 -23.53 -21.36
C CYS A 69 2.17 -24.49 -20.37
N ARG A 70 0.87 -24.69 -20.49
CA ARG A 70 0.15 -25.65 -19.62
C ARG A 70 0.29 -27.11 -20.03
N THR A 71 0.80 -27.37 -21.24
CA THR A 71 0.88 -28.72 -21.82
C THR A 71 2.29 -29.33 -21.77
N LEU A 72 3.24 -28.58 -21.23
CA LEU A 72 4.64 -28.95 -21.18
C LEU A 72 4.97 -29.70 -19.89
N ASP A 73 5.91 -30.62 -20.02
CA ASP A 73 6.63 -31.20 -18.89
C ASP A 73 7.85 -30.31 -18.61
N TYR A 74 7.96 -29.79 -17.39
CA TYR A 74 9.06 -28.93 -16.98
C TYR A 74 10.17 -29.75 -16.32
N TYR A 75 11.40 -29.27 -16.44
CA TYR A 75 12.60 -29.89 -15.90
C TYR A 75 12.48 -30.15 -14.40
N ASP A 76 12.59 -31.41 -14.01
CA ASP A 76 12.41 -31.90 -12.63
C ASP A 76 13.73 -32.09 -11.87
N GLY A 77 14.87 -31.84 -12.53
CA GLY A 77 16.19 -31.92 -11.93
C GLY A 77 16.51 -30.81 -10.92
N GLU A 78 17.73 -30.86 -10.39
CA GLU A 78 18.23 -29.83 -9.46
C GLU A 78 18.44 -28.51 -10.20
N ALA A 79 17.95 -27.42 -9.62
CA ALA A 79 18.12 -26.08 -10.19
C ALA A 79 19.55 -25.58 -9.96
N GLU A 80 20.17 -25.08 -11.02
CA GLU A 80 21.50 -24.46 -10.96
C GLU A 80 21.42 -23.07 -10.30
N GLU A 81 22.48 -22.67 -9.59
CA GLU A 81 22.56 -21.29 -9.10
C GLU A 81 22.94 -20.33 -10.24
N GLY A 82 22.50 -19.08 -10.12
CA GLY A 82 22.85 -18.02 -11.08
C GLY A 82 21.65 -17.30 -11.71
N LEU A 83 20.43 -17.60 -11.25
CA LEU A 83 19.27 -16.78 -11.62
C LEU A 83 19.46 -15.35 -11.09
N VAL A 84 19.12 -14.36 -11.92
CA VAL A 84 19.07 -12.96 -11.50
C VAL A 84 17.61 -12.57 -11.29
N ILE A 85 17.32 -11.97 -10.13
CA ILE A 85 16.03 -11.37 -9.79
C ILE A 85 16.21 -9.87 -9.59
N GLY A 86 15.20 -9.11 -9.96
CA GLY A 86 15.19 -7.65 -9.82
C GLY A 86 13.83 -7.09 -10.18
N GLU A 87 13.78 -5.81 -10.53
CA GLU A 87 12.57 -5.12 -10.93
C GLU A 87 12.79 -4.27 -12.19
N TYR A 88 11.71 -3.71 -12.73
CA TYR A 88 11.79 -2.79 -13.85
C TYR A 88 11.46 -1.37 -13.40
N ASP A 89 12.49 -0.53 -13.31
CA ASP A 89 12.40 0.90 -13.05
C ASP A 89 13.32 1.63 -14.04
N ASP A 90 12.72 2.26 -15.06
CA ASP A 90 13.43 2.83 -16.23
C ASP A 90 14.45 1.90 -16.93
N GLY A 91 14.33 0.60 -16.68
CA GLY A 91 15.27 -0.44 -17.07
C GLY A 91 15.22 -1.59 -16.07
N PHE A 92 15.87 -2.71 -16.38
CA PHE A 92 16.00 -3.79 -15.40
C PHE A 92 17.08 -3.45 -14.37
N THR A 93 16.69 -3.44 -13.09
CA THR A 93 17.58 -3.22 -11.96
C THR A 93 17.63 -4.50 -11.13
N PRO A 94 18.77 -5.22 -11.08
CA PRO A 94 18.89 -6.42 -10.26
C PRO A 94 18.85 -6.05 -8.78
N TRP A 95 18.11 -6.81 -8.00
CA TRP A 95 18.15 -6.69 -6.55
C TRP A 95 19.51 -7.16 -6.02
N THR A 96 19.97 -6.54 -4.94
CA THR A 96 21.25 -6.85 -4.30
C THR A 96 21.04 -7.15 -2.82
N PRO A 97 21.94 -7.92 -2.17
CA PRO A 97 21.79 -8.21 -0.74
C PRO A 97 21.73 -6.94 0.11
N GLY A 98 20.62 -6.78 0.84
CA GLY A 98 20.30 -5.60 1.66
C GLY A 98 19.85 -4.37 0.87
N GLY A 99 19.66 -4.50 -0.45
CA GLY A 99 19.07 -3.47 -1.30
C GLY A 99 17.56 -3.44 -1.20
N ASP A 100 16.96 -2.54 -1.97
CA ASP A 100 15.53 -2.26 -1.91
C ASP A 100 14.75 -3.03 -3.01
N ALA A 101 13.52 -3.40 -2.67
CA ALA A 101 12.54 -4.01 -3.56
C ALA A 101 11.24 -3.20 -3.48
N THR A 102 10.82 -2.65 -4.61
CA THR A 102 9.69 -1.73 -4.67
C THR A 102 8.36 -2.49 -4.60
N TYR A 103 7.46 -2.08 -3.71
CA TYR A 103 6.10 -2.60 -3.63
C TYR A 103 5.06 -1.65 -4.26
N GLU A 104 3.92 -2.22 -4.62
CA GLU A 104 2.72 -1.47 -5.00
C GLU A 104 1.47 -2.11 -4.38
N PHE A 105 0.41 -1.31 -4.25
CA PHE A 105 -0.91 -1.83 -3.90
C PHE A 105 -1.61 -2.37 -5.15
N GLY A 106 -1.94 -3.66 -5.11
CA GLY A 106 -2.72 -4.32 -6.14
C GLY A 106 -4.19 -3.92 -6.14
N PHE A 107 -4.91 -4.32 -7.18
CA PHE A 107 -6.32 -3.98 -7.39
C PHE A 107 -7.24 -4.37 -6.23
N GLN A 108 -6.91 -5.42 -5.47
CA GLN A 108 -7.69 -5.89 -4.32
C GLN A 108 -7.26 -5.24 -3.00
N GLY A 109 -6.32 -4.28 -3.03
CA GLY A 109 -5.75 -3.63 -1.84
C GLY A 109 -4.66 -4.46 -1.15
N GLY A 110 -4.27 -5.60 -1.72
CA GLY A 110 -3.10 -6.35 -1.25
C GLY A 110 -1.80 -5.68 -1.70
N VAL A 111 -0.75 -5.82 -0.92
CA VAL A 111 0.58 -5.31 -1.26
C VAL A 111 1.37 -6.37 -2.03
N MET A 112 2.03 -5.96 -3.11
CA MET A 112 2.78 -6.83 -4.00
C MET A 112 4.14 -6.25 -4.34
N VAL A 113 5.16 -7.10 -4.43
CA VAL A 113 6.38 -6.79 -5.20
C VAL A 113 6.21 -7.25 -6.63
N ARG A 114 7.02 -6.68 -7.53
CA ARG A 114 6.96 -6.97 -8.97
C ARG A 114 8.24 -7.55 -9.56
N PRO A 115 8.72 -8.70 -9.04
CA PRO A 115 9.98 -9.26 -9.48
C PRO A 115 9.95 -9.62 -10.97
N ILE A 116 11.10 -9.45 -11.59
CA ILE A 116 11.46 -9.96 -12.90
C ILE A 116 12.65 -10.89 -12.71
N VAL A 117 12.55 -12.08 -13.30
CA VAL A 117 13.65 -13.03 -13.34
C VAL A 117 14.30 -13.02 -14.72
N GLN A 118 15.63 -13.10 -14.76
CA GLN A 118 16.41 -13.20 -15.98
C GLN A 118 17.15 -14.53 -16.04
N VAL A 119 16.99 -15.23 -17.16
CA VAL A 119 17.63 -16.52 -17.47
C VAL A 119 18.61 -16.32 -18.62
N PRO A 120 19.81 -16.91 -18.60
CA PRO A 120 20.75 -16.85 -19.73
C PRO A 120 20.11 -17.36 -21.04
N ALA A 121 20.28 -16.63 -22.14
CA ALA A 121 19.61 -16.96 -23.40
C ALA A 121 20.04 -18.31 -23.98
N GLU A 122 21.28 -18.73 -23.73
CA GLU A 122 21.80 -20.03 -24.14
C GLU A 122 21.10 -21.22 -23.48
N ALA A 123 20.43 -21.02 -22.33
CA ALA A 123 19.76 -22.09 -21.60
C ALA A 123 18.31 -22.31 -22.03
N VAL A 124 17.61 -21.26 -22.46
CA VAL A 124 16.16 -21.32 -22.75
C VAL A 124 15.82 -22.16 -23.99
N GLY A 125 16.72 -22.18 -24.98
CA GLY A 125 16.48 -22.89 -26.24
C GLY A 125 15.28 -22.32 -27.01
N ASP A 126 14.53 -23.21 -27.67
CA ASP A 126 13.38 -22.82 -28.52
C ASP A 126 12.06 -22.70 -27.73
N GLU A 127 11.97 -23.30 -26.54
CA GLU A 127 10.77 -23.33 -25.72
C GLU A 127 10.84 -22.27 -24.62
N ARG A 128 9.99 -21.25 -24.74
CA ARG A 128 10.04 -20.04 -23.91
C ARG A 128 9.14 -20.09 -22.69
N CYS A 129 8.36 -21.14 -22.54
CA CYS A 129 7.52 -21.35 -21.37
C CYS A 129 8.37 -21.69 -20.15
N ALA A 130 8.04 -21.10 -19.01
CA ALA A 130 8.68 -21.38 -17.74
C ALA A 130 7.67 -21.37 -16.58
N VAL A 131 7.90 -22.24 -15.60
CA VAL A 131 7.28 -22.14 -14.27
C VAL A 131 8.24 -21.36 -13.38
N ILE A 132 7.75 -20.29 -12.79
CA ILE A 132 8.53 -19.41 -11.91
C ILE A 132 7.92 -19.49 -10.52
N THR A 133 8.71 -19.89 -9.54
CA THR A 133 8.32 -19.89 -8.14
C THR A 133 9.07 -18.78 -7.43
N VAL A 134 8.34 -17.85 -6.80
CA VAL A 134 8.90 -16.83 -5.93
C VAL A 134 8.53 -17.20 -4.51
N ARG A 135 9.54 -17.23 -3.63
CA ARG A 135 9.41 -17.49 -2.20
C ARG A 135 9.90 -16.28 -1.45
N HIS A 136 9.18 -15.89 -0.43
CA HIS A 136 9.61 -14.85 0.49
C HIS A 136 9.32 -15.27 1.92
N ARG A 137 10.15 -14.82 2.85
CA ARG A 137 10.01 -15.06 4.29
C ARG A 137 10.62 -13.89 5.06
N PRO A 138 10.21 -13.65 6.32
CA PRO A 138 10.87 -12.65 7.15
C PRO A 138 12.39 -12.87 7.23
N ASP A 139 13.14 -11.77 7.27
CA ASP A 139 14.57 -11.83 7.54
C ASP A 139 14.81 -12.17 9.03
N PRO A 140 15.39 -13.35 9.36
CA PRO A 140 15.62 -13.74 10.74
C PRO A 140 16.63 -12.83 11.47
N ALA A 141 17.38 -11.99 10.73
CA ALA A 141 18.23 -10.96 11.33
C ALA A 141 17.42 -9.75 11.87
N TYR A 142 16.15 -9.61 11.48
CA TYR A 142 15.24 -8.52 11.85
C TYR A 142 13.85 -9.09 12.24
N PRO A 143 13.76 -9.88 13.32
CA PRO A 143 12.57 -10.64 13.66
C PRO A 143 11.37 -9.78 14.11
N ASP A 144 11.63 -8.54 14.53
CA ASP A 144 10.58 -7.61 15.02
C ASP A 144 9.90 -6.84 13.87
N ASP A 145 10.46 -6.89 12.65
CA ASP A 145 10.03 -6.12 11.47
C ASP A 145 9.41 -7.02 10.38
N ALA A 146 8.78 -8.14 10.76
CA ALA A 146 8.32 -9.16 9.82
C ALA A 146 7.09 -8.77 8.99
N GLY A 147 6.33 -7.75 9.40
CA GLY A 147 5.09 -7.35 8.75
C GLY A 147 4.07 -8.50 8.63
N GLU A 148 3.49 -8.65 7.44
CA GLU A 148 2.50 -9.69 7.10
C GLU A 148 3.06 -10.82 6.21
N LEU A 149 4.39 -10.90 6.06
CA LEU A 149 5.05 -11.79 5.08
C LEU A 149 4.72 -13.28 5.26
N ASP A 150 4.40 -13.71 6.48
CA ASP A 150 4.11 -15.11 6.81
C ASP A 150 2.81 -15.63 6.16
N PHE A 151 1.97 -14.75 5.59
CA PHE A 151 0.71 -15.16 4.95
C PHE A 151 0.88 -15.63 3.49
N PHE A 152 2.01 -15.30 2.85
CA PHE A 152 2.19 -15.46 1.41
C PHE A 152 3.54 -16.09 1.01
N GLU A 153 4.06 -17.03 1.81
CA GLU A 153 5.42 -17.59 1.68
C GLU A 153 5.88 -18.00 0.27
N GLU A 154 4.96 -18.37 -0.63
CA GLU A 154 5.25 -18.84 -1.97
C GLU A 154 4.14 -18.50 -2.97
N ASN A 155 4.52 -17.98 -4.15
CA ASN A 155 3.66 -17.85 -5.32
C ASN A 155 4.29 -18.53 -6.55
N VAL A 156 3.45 -19.12 -7.39
CA VAL A 156 3.86 -19.87 -8.59
C VAL A 156 3.19 -19.28 -9.83
N PHE A 157 4.02 -18.90 -10.81
CA PHE A 157 3.63 -18.29 -12.06
C PHE A 157 3.98 -19.21 -13.23
N THR A 158 3.15 -19.23 -14.26
CA THR A 158 3.46 -19.92 -15.52
C THR A 158 3.49 -18.89 -16.63
N GLU A 159 4.68 -18.63 -17.15
CA GLU A 159 4.94 -17.47 -18.00
C GLU A 159 5.61 -17.83 -19.32
N VAL A 160 5.44 -16.95 -20.30
CA VAL A 160 6.25 -16.94 -21.52
C VAL A 160 7.37 -15.93 -21.34
N LEU A 161 8.62 -16.40 -21.34
CA LEU A 161 9.77 -15.51 -21.23
C LEU A 161 9.95 -14.67 -22.50
N ARG A 162 10.24 -13.39 -22.29
CA ARG A 162 10.48 -12.39 -23.33
C ARG A 162 11.95 -12.44 -23.76
N PRO A 163 12.25 -12.54 -25.07
CA PRO A 163 13.63 -12.60 -25.54
C PRO A 163 14.31 -11.23 -25.39
N GLY A 164 15.53 -11.23 -24.84
CA GLY A 164 16.51 -10.15 -24.91
C GLY A 164 17.73 -10.56 -25.73
N THR A 165 18.79 -9.74 -25.72
CA THR A 165 20.02 -10.05 -26.47
C THR A 165 20.79 -11.21 -25.85
N ASP A 166 21.03 -11.16 -24.53
CA ASP A 166 21.85 -12.14 -23.80
C ASP A 166 21.04 -12.90 -22.72
N VAL A 167 19.80 -12.48 -22.47
CA VAL A 167 18.93 -13.04 -21.44
C VAL A 167 17.50 -13.15 -21.95
N PHE A 168 16.72 -14.03 -21.35
CA PHE A 168 15.27 -14.04 -21.40
C PHE A 168 14.73 -13.53 -20.08
N SER A 169 13.68 -12.71 -20.11
CA SER A 169 13.09 -12.11 -18.92
C SER A 169 11.63 -12.51 -18.75
N SER A 170 11.19 -12.76 -17.53
CA SER A 170 9.75 -12.84 -17.25
C SER A 170 9.06 -11.50 -17.49
N PRO A 171 7.73 -11.47 -17.64
CA PRO A 171 6.98 -10.26 -17.27
C PRO A 171 7.20 -9.93 -15.78
N ALA A 172 6.78 -8.74 -15.37
CA ALA A 172 6.67 -8.42 -13.94
C ALA A 172 5.64 -9.37 -13.31
N LEU A 173 6.07 -10.10 -12.28
CA LEU A 173 5.26 -11.06 -11.56
C LEU A 173 4.57 -10.32 -10.42
N TYR A 174 3.25 -10.35 -10.34
CA TYR A 174 2.52 -9.67 -9.26
C TYR A 174 2.51 -10.58 -8.03
N ASP A 175 3.57 -10.51 -7.23
CA ASP A 175 3.81 -11.37 -6.06
C ASP A 175 3.25 -10.71 -4.81
N GLN A 176 2.06 -11.14 -4.37
CA GLN A 176 1.41 -10.61 -3.17
C GLN A 176 2.16 -11.06 -1.92
N MET A 177 2.42 -10.12 -1.01
CA MET A 177 3.16 -10.33 0.23
C MET A 177 2.36 -10.00 1.51
N GLY A 178 1.24 -9.28 1.39
CA GLY A 178 0.47 -8.84 2.54
C GLY A 178 -0.73 -7.96 2.19
N TRP A 179 -1.31 -7.32 3.19
CA TRP A 179 -2.39 -6.32 3.07
C TRP A 179 -1.99 -4.96 3.63
N GLY A 180 -1.23 -4.91 4.72
CA GLY A 180 -0.63 -3.68 5.25
C GLY A 180 0.57 -3.19 4.43
N SER A 181 0.88 -1.90 4.51
CA SER A 181 2.12 -1.33 3.97
C SER A 181 3.33 -2.02 4.62
N PRO A 182 4.22 -2.65 3.83
CA PRO A 182 5.42 -3.32 4.30
C PRO A 182 6.64 -2.39 4.23
N ASP A 183 6.44 -1.08 4.30
CA ASP A 183 7.56 -0.16 4.11
C ASP A 183 8.63 -0.36 5.20
N GLY A 184 9.88 -0.55 4.76
CA GLY A 184 11.01 -0.87 5.64
C GLY A 184 11.14 -2.32 6.06
N VAL A 185 10.11 -3.14 5.84
CA VAL A 185 10.11 -4.56 6.20
C VAL A 185 11.25 -5.27 5.47
N ARG A 186 11.98 -6.12 6.20
CA ARG A 186 13.08 -6.91 5.63
C ARG A 186 12.65 -8.34 5.39
N MET A 187 12.94 -8.83 4.19
CA MET A 187 12.61 -10.19 3.78
C MET A 187 13.78 -10.87 3.08
N ILE A 188 13.78 -12.20 3.14
CA ILE A 188 14.60 -13.05 2.28
C ILE A 188 13.76 -13.48 1.09
N VAL A 189 14.17 -13.12 -0.13
CA VAL A 189 13.55 -13.59 -1.36
C VAL A 189 14.39 -14.71 -1.98
N GLN A 190 13.71 -15.70 -2.53
CA GLN A 190 14.29 -16.68 -3.43
C GLN A 190 13.38 -16.86 -4.64
N ALA A 191 13.95 -16.89 -5.84
CA ALA A 191 13.23 -17.30 -7.03
C ALA A 191 13.83 -18.56 -7.65
N GLU A 192 12.97 -19.38 -8.24
CA GLU A 192 13.33 -20.54 -9.04
C GLU A 192 12.58 -20.48 -10.36
N VAL A 193 13.27 -20.72 -11.48
CA VAL A 193 12.68 -20.80 -12.82
C VAL A 193 12.96 -22.18 -13.37
N ARG A 194 11.91 -22.86 -13.83
CA ARG A 194 11.98 -24.16 -14.50
C ARG A 194 11.43 -24.04 -15.92
N GLY A 195 12.29 -24.27 -16.92
CA GLY A 195 11.89 -24.48 -18.30
C GLY A 195 11.75 -25.97 -18.62
N VAL A 196 11.72 -26.33 -19.90
CA VAL A 196 11.62 -27.75 -20.31
C VAL A 196 12.91 -28.52 -20.05
N ASP A 197 14.07 -27.92 -20.35
CA ASP A 197 15.38 -28.57 -20.29
C ASP A 197 16.35 -27.92 -19.30
N TYR A 198 15.89 -26.94 -18.52
CA TYR A 198 16.73 -26.18 -17.58
C TYR A 198 15.97 -25.82 -16.31
N ALA A 199 16.72 -25.61 -15.22
CA ALA A 199 16.22 -24.92 -14.05
C ALA A 199 17.32 -24.07 -13.42
N TYR A 200 16.96 -22.85 -13.01
CA TYR A 200 17.84 -21.94 -12.28
C TYR A 200 17.16 -21.45 -11.01
N ARG A 201 17.96 -21.17 -9.98
CA ARG A 201 17.50 -20.53 -8.75
C ARG A 201 18.42 -19.40 -8.34
N THR A 202 17.87 -18.47 -7.58
CA THR A 202 18.67 -17.52 -6.81
C THR A 202 19.18 -18.20 -5.54
N GLY A 203 20.25 -17.62 -4.96
CA GLY A 203 20.49 -17.80 -3.53
C GLY A 203 19.41 -17.09 -2.70
N GLU A 204 19.52 -17.21 -1.38
CA GLU A 204 18.75 -16.37 -0.47
C GLU A 204 19.19 -14.91 -0.62
N LEU A 205 18.26 -14.03 -1.01
CA LEU A 205 18.53 -12.63 -1.24
C LEU A 205 17.81 -11.78 -0.18
N PRO A 206 18.52 -11.26 0.83
CA PRO A 206 17.92 -10.31 1.74
C PRO A 206 17.63 -9.01 0.98
N VAL A 207 16.42 -8.48 1.12
CA VAL A 207 16.01 -7.18 0.59
C VAL A 207 15.17 -6.44 1.63
N ARG A 208 15.09 -5.13 1.48
CA ARG A 208 14.14 -4.28 2.20
C ARG A 208 13.03 -3.89 1.24
N VAL A 209 11.80 -3.96 1.70
CA VAL A 209 10.64 -3.56 0.91
C VAL A 209 10.44 -2.06 1.08
N VAL A 210 10.26 -1.35 -0.02
CA VAL A 210 10.09 0.12 -0.05
C VAL A 210 8.99 0.51 -1.02
N ASP A 211 8.37 1.66 -0.85
CA ASP A 211 7.45 2.20 -1.85
C ASP A 211 8.17 2.74 -3.11
N ALA A 212 7.42 3.40 -4.00
CA ALA A 212 7.93 3.82 -5.30
C ALA A 212 8.88 5.03 -5.26
N ASP A 213 8.84 5.84 -4.21
CA ASP A 213 9.80 6.92 -3.95
C ASP A 213 11.04 6.44 -3.18
N GLY A 214 11.00 5.19 -2.73
CA GLY A 214 12.09 4.51 -2.07
C GLY A 214 12.04 4.74 -0.57
N TRP A 215 13.02 4.20 0.16
CA TRP A 215 13.01 4.30 1.61
C TRP A 215 13.19 5.75 2.10
N ASP A 216 12.13 6.33 2.67
CA ASP A 216 12.23 7.40 3.65
C ASP A 216 12.09 6.80 5.06
N GLU A 217 12.95 7.21 5.99
CA GLU A 217 12.82 6.77 7.39
C GLU A 217 11.46 7.22 7.97
N CYS A 218 10.81 8.23 7.39
CA CYS A 218 9.51 8.72 7.83
C CYS A 218 8.32 7.86 7.41
N ASP A 219 8.49 6.93 6.47
CA ASP A 219 7.41 6.08 5.97
C ASP A 219 6.95 5.03 7.00
N VAL A 220 7.82 4.71 7.97
CA VAL A 220 7.45 3.84 9.11
C VAL A 220 6.44 4.47 10.05
N VAL A 221 6.21 5.78 9.94
CA VAL A 221 5.34 6.49 10.86
C VAL A 221 3.87 6.21 10.49
N PRO A 222 3.07 5.57 11.37
CA PRO A 222 1.74 5.11 11.02
C PRO A 222 0.84 6.24 10.52
N THR A 223 0.33 6.11 9.29
CA THR A 223 -0.65 7.02 8.70
C THR A 223 -2.05 6.40 8.64
N ALA A 224 -3.08 7.24 8.70
CA ALA A 224 -4.46 6.88 8.42
C ALA A 224 -5.06 7.87 7.42
N GLU A 225 -5.89 7.38 6.50
CA GLU A 225 -6.71 8.23 5.64
C GLU A 225 -8.02 8.61 6.36
N MET A 226 -8.23 9.90 6.61
CA MET A 226 -9.48 10.43 7.18
C MET A 226 -10.01 11.59 6.34
N PHE A 227 -11.21 11.44 5.80
CA PHE A 227 -11.89 12.45 4.97
C PHE A 227 -11.08 12.94 3.75
N GLY A 228 -10.23 12.07 3.18
CA GLY A 228 -9.35 12.41 2.06
C GLY A 228 -8.05 13.10 2.47
N CYS A 229 -7.70 13.04 3.76
CA CYS A 229 -6.47 13.57 4.32
C CYS A 229 -5.63 12.42 4.91
N THR A 230 -4.32 12.44 4.66
CA THR A 230 -3.35 11.56 5.32
C THR A 230 -2.90 12.19 6.62
N THR A 231 -3.01 11.44 7.71
CA THR A 231 -2.68 11.90 9.06
C THR A 231 -1.93 10.81 9.80
N HIS A 232 -0.86 11.16 10.50
CA HIS A 232 -0.23 10.23 11.42
C HIS A 232 -1.13 10.03 12.64
N VAL A 233 -1.40 8.78 13.01
CA VAL A 233 -2.25 8.44 14.16
C VAL A 233 -1.50 7.53 15.10
N PHE A 234 -1.35 7.96 16.35
CA PHE A 234 -0.76 7.16 17.41
C PHE A 234 -1.81 6.94 18.49
N GLU A 235 -2.33 5.71 18.59
CA GLU A 235 -3.43 5.40 19.48
C GLU A 235 -3.00 5.22 20.95
N ASN A 236 -1.75 4.82 21.18
CA ASN A 236 -1.21 4.53 22.51
C ASN A 236 0.09 5.29 22.74
N GLY A 237 0.16 6.03 23.85
CA GLY A 237 1.34 6.77 24.24
C GLY A 237 1.09 7.70 25.42
N THR A 238 2.15 8.39 25.81
CA THR A 238 2.15 9.32 26.94
C THR A 238 2.22 10.75 26.43
N LEU A 239 1.26 11.58 26.84
CA LEU A 239 1.32 13.03 26.71
C LEU A 239 1.98 13.61 27.96
N HIS A 240 3.19 14.15 27.79
CA HIS A 240 3.89 14.93 28.79
C HIS A 240 3.43 16.38 28.70
N VAL A 241 2.92 16.93 29.82
CA VAL A 241 2.55 18.35 29.88
C VAL A 241 3.80 19.17 30.19
N ASP A 242 4.41 19.77 29.18
CA ASP A 242 5.65 20.54 29.33
C ASP A 242 5.41 21.88 30.02
N ALA A 243 4.32 22.56 29.64
CA ALA A 243 3.98 23.87 30.15
C ALA A 243 2.47 24.11 30.17
N VAL A 244 2.02 24.86 31.17
CA VAL A 244 0.66 25.39 31.25
C VAL A 244 0.77 26.91 31.32
N GLY A 245 0.04 27.58 30.45
CA GLY A 245 -0.03 29.03 30.35
C GLY A 245 -0.71 29.69 31.54
N ASP A 246 -0.98 30.98 31.42
CA ASP A 246 -1.60 31.76 32.49
C ASP A 246 -3.06 31.33 32.73
N THR A 247 -3.34 30.84 33.93
CA THR A 247 -4.69 30.42 34.37
C THR A 247 -5.41 31.48 35.20
N THR A 248 -4.91 32.72 35.28
CA THR A 248 -5.53 33.80 36.09
C THR A 248 -6.80 34.42 35.49
N GLY A 249 -7.29 33.87 34.38
CA GLY A 249 -8.57 34.23 33.77
C GLY A 249 -9.76 34.11 34.74
N LEU A 250 -10.85 34.81 34.41
CA LEU A 250 -12.06 34.86 35.23
C LEU A 250 -13.20 34.00 34.67
N ALA A 251 -13.20 33.77 33.35
CA ALA A 251 -14.22 33.00 32.67
C ALA A 251 -13.75 31.54 32.49
N CYS A 252 -14.68 30.59 32.50
CA CYS A 252 -14.36 29.17 32.35
C CYS A 252 -13.84 28.86 30.94
N ASP A 253 -14.35 29.59 29.95
CA ASP A 253 -14.01 29.53 28.53
C ASP A 253 -12.78 30.39 28.14
N ASP A 254 -12.08 30.98 29.12
CA ASP A 254 -10.83 31.69 28.85
C ASP A 254 -9.79 30.69 28.29
N PRO A 255 -9.17 30.96 27.12
CA PRO A 255 -8.20 30.02 26.54
C PRO A 255 -6.89 30.04 27.33
N VAL A 256 -6.37 28.85 27.61
CA VAL A 256 -5.07 28.60 28.25
C VAL A 256 -4.22 27.79 27.28
N ASP A 257 -3.04 28.30 26.99
CA ASP A 257 -2.06 27.58 26.17
C ASP A 257 -1.44 26.44 27.00
N VAL A 258 -1.61 25.19 26.56
CA VAL A 258 -0.99 24.01 27.16
C VAL A 258 -0.01 23.43 26.15
N THR A 259 1.28 23.41 26.50
CA THR A 259 2.30 22.77 25.65
C THR A 259 2.50 21.34 26.12
N VAL A 260 2.43 20.42 25.16
CA VAL A 260 2.56 18.98 25.40
C VAL A 260 3.57 18.38 24.43
N THR A 261 4.25 17.33 24.89
CA THR A 261 5.09 16.45 24.08
C THR A 261 4.53 15.04 24.16
N TYR A 262 4.41 14.36 23.03
CA TYR A 262 3.91 13.01 22.94
C TYR A 262 5.03 11.99 22.79
N GLU A 263 4.99 10.93 23.59
CA GLU A 263 5.86 9.76 23.47
C GLU A 263 5.00 8.55 23.09
N PRO A 264 5.01 8.11 21.81
CA PRO A 264 4.29 6.91 21.38
C PRO A 264 4.81 5.67 22.11
N ALA A 265 3.90 4.78 22.54
CA ALA A 265 4.28 3.57 23.29
C ALA A 265 4.72 2.42 22.38
N ASP A 266 4.11 2.32 21.20
CA ASP A 266 4.19 1.12 20.37
C ASP A 266 5.04 1.29 19.10
N VAL A 267 5.54 2.51 18.85
CA VAL A 267 6.28 2.84 17.62
C VAL A 267 7.41 3.82 17.93
N SER A 268 8.60 3.56 17.39
CA SER A 268 9.70 4.54 17.37
C SER A 268 9.53 5.49 16.18
N VAL A 269 9.34 6.78 16.44
CA VAL A 269 9.25 7.81 15.41
C VAL A 269 10.65 8.38 15.13
N PRO A 270 11.17 8.27 13.89
CA PRO A 270 12.48 8.84 13.57
C PRO A 270 12.49 10.37 13.68
N GLU A 271 13.67 10.92 13.97
CA GLU A 271 13.83 12.35 14.22
C GLU A 271 13.49 13.16 12.96
N GLY A 272 12.58 14.12 13.10
CA GLY A 272 12.18 15.02 12.01
C GLY A 272 10.99 14.55 11.17
N CYS A 273 10.48 13.33 11.39
CA CYS A 273 9.35 12.80 10.63
C CYS A 273 8.00 13.36 11.09
N VAL A 274 7.82 13.53 12.40
CA VAL A 274 6.61 14.13 12.97
C VAL A 274 6.97 15.10 14.09
N GLU A 275 6.33 16.26 14.10
CA GLU A 275 6.38 17.17 15.25
C GLU A 275 5.49 16.61 16.37
N LEU A 276 6.10 16.01 17.39
CA LEU A 276 5.42 15.43 18.55
C LEU A 276 5.25 16.40 19.72
N THR A 277 5.65 17.66 19.56
CA THR A 277 5.47 18.72 20.55
C THR A 277 4.54 19.78 20.01
N ARG A 278 3.53 20.19 20.77
CA ARG A 278 2.60 21.25 20.32
C ARG A 278 2.02 22.04 21.48
N THR A 279 1.69 23.30 21.20
CA THR A 279 0.87 24.14 22.08
C THR A 279 -0.60 24.10 21.64
N LEU A 280 -1.48 23.74 22.57
CA LEU A 280 -2.92 23.64 22.38
C LEU A 280 -3.62 24.75 23.16
N GLN A 281 -4.72 25.27 22.61
CA GLN A 281 -5.59 26.19 23.34
C GLN A 281 -6.72 25.38 24.00
N VAL A 282 -6.71 25.37 25.33
CA VAL A 282 -7.67 24.62 26.14
C VAL A 282 -8.45 25.60 27.00
N GLU A 283 -9.75 25.37 27.18
CA GLU A 283 -10.55 26.20 28.09
C GLU A 283 -10.02 26.08 29.53
N ARG A 284 -9.88 27.20 30.24
CA ARG A 284 -9.39 27.25 31.62
C ARG A 284 -10.13 26.28 32.54
N GLY A 285 -11.44 26.15 32.37
CA GLY A 285 -12.26 25.20 33.12
C GLY A 285 -11.80 23.77 32.99
N CYS A 286 -11.41 23.34 31.78
CA CYS A 286 -10.85 22.00 31.55
C CYS A 286 -9.52 21.81 32.28
N VAL A 287 -8.62 22.80 32.19
CA VAL A 287 -7.30 22.75 32.82
C VAL A 287 -7.46 22.56 34.34
N GLU A 288 -8.39 23.31 34.94
CA GLU A 288 -8.70 23.21 36.38
C GLU A 288 -9.41 21.91 36.76
N ALA A 289 -10.44 21.52 36.01
CA ALA A 289 -11.24 20.32 36.31
C ALA A 289 -10.44 19.02 36.17
N GLN A 290 -9.51 18.96 35.22
CA GLN A 290 -8.67 17.79 34.94
C GLN A 290 -7.32 17.84 35.67
N GLU A 291 -7.08 18.88 36.48
CA GLU A 291 -5.84 19.11 37.22
C GLU A 291 -4.59 19.06 36.29
N VAL A 292 -4.67 19.72 35.12
CA VAL A 292 -3.56 19.75 34.16
C VAL A 292 -2.44 20.62 34.72
N VAL A 293 -1.28 20.02 34.98
CA VAL A 293 -0.12 20.69 35.57
C VAL A 293 1.15 20.37 34.79
N ALA A 294 2.05 21.34 34.69
CA ALA A 294 3.35 21.13 34.06
C ALA A 294 4.14 20.03 34.78
N GLY A 295 4.77 19.13 34.02
CA GLY A 295 5.47 17.94 34.48
C GLY A 295 4.55 16.74 34.78
N SER A 296 3.25 16.80 34.48
CA SER A 296 2.37 15.63 34.57
C SER A 296 2.34 14.83 33.28
N ASP A 297 2.16 13.52 33.43
CA ASP A 297 1.98 12.58 32.33
C ASP A 297 0.51 12.18 32.23
N ARG A 298 0.03 12.01 31.00
CA ARG A 298 -1.34 11.59 30.71
C ARG A 298 -1.33 10.54 29.61
N GLU A 299 -2.19 9.53 29.71
CA GLU A 299 -2.46 8.66 28.57
C GLU A 299 -3.18 9.49 27.49
N GLY A 300 -2.78 9.31 26.24
CA GLY A 300 -3.39 10.05 25.15
C GLY A 300 -3.17 9.43 23.78
N ARG A 301 -3.96 9.93 22.85
CA ARG A 301 -3.84 9.69 21.42
C ARG A 301 -3.23 10.93 20.77
N TRP A 302 -2.29 10.74 19.85
CA TRP A 302 -1.76 11.80 19.01
C TRP A 302 -2.25 11.65 17.58
N MET A 303 -2.52 12.78 16.94
CA MET A 303 -2.89 12.84 15.54
C MET A 303 -2.16 14.03 14.94
N SER A 304 -1.39 13.87 13.88
CA SER A 304 -0.73 14.99 13.21
C SER A 304 -0.93 14.90 11.71
N GLU A 305 -1.39 15.98 11.09
CA GLU A 305 -1.65 16.05 9.66
C GLU A 305 -0.37 16.32 8.87
N GLU A 306 -0.30 15.75 7.66
CA GLU A 306 0.85 15.87 6.77
C GLU A 306 0.70 16.98 5.70
N VAL A 307 -0.26 17.95 5.84
CA VAL A 307 -0.51 19.15 4.97
C VAL A 307 -1.55 18.91 3.82
N PRO A 308 -2.31 19.92 3.26
CA PRO A 308 -2.47 21.36 3.56
C PRO A 308 -3.84 21.80 4.13
N ASP A 309 -3.89 23.07 4.59
CA ASP A 309 -4.96 23.98 5.09
C ASP A 309 -6.46 23.68 4.84
N THR A 310 -6.80 22.77 3.92
CA THR A 310 -8.16 22.34 3.59
C THR A 310 -8.67 21.19 4.44
N CYS A 311 -7.77 20.41 5.05
CA CYS A 311 -8.10 19.42 6.05
C CYS A 311 -8.33 20.17 7.38
N GLY A 312 -9.53 20.03 7.95
CA GLY A 312 -9.87 20.77 9.16
C GLY A 312 -9.02 20.30 10.34
N ASN A 313 -8.33 21.23 11.00
CA ASN A 313 -7.53 20.99 12.20
C ASN A 313 -8.41 20.47 13.38
N GLU A 314 -8.72 19.18 13.46
CA GLU A 314 -9.25 18.56 14.68
C GLU A 314 -8.13 17.78 15.39
N LEU A 315 -7.15 18.52 15.91
CA LEU A 315 -6.31 18.03 17.00
C LEU A 315 -6.93 18.46 18.33
N GLY A 316 -7.55 17.52 19.02
CA GLY A 316 -7.98 17.70 20.40
C GLY A 316 -7.14 16.83 21.32
N LEU A 317 -6.49 17.41 22.32
CA LEU A 317 -6.33 16.67 23.57
C LEU A 317 -7.76 16.32 23.98
N VAL A 318 -8.16 15.05 23.92
CA VAL A 318 -9.54 14.64 24.24
C VAL A 318 -9.71 14.73 25.76
N LEU A 319 -9.85 15.95 26.27
CA LEU A 319 -10.23 16.22 27.64
C LEU A 319 -11.74 16.00 27.73
N THR A 320 -12.12 14.79 28.13
CA THR A 320 -13.52 14.48 28.40
C THR A 320 -13.96 15.11 29.73
N GLY A 321 -15.22 15.55 29.83
CA GLY A 321 -15.76 16.10 31.09
C GLY A 321 -15.39 17.55 31.38
N CYS A 322 -15.16 18.35 30.34
CA CYS A 322 -14.83 19.78 30.40
C CYS A 322 -16.02 20.72 30.66
N ASP A 323 -17.15 20.22 31.19
CA ASP A 323 -18.36 21.03 31.29
C ASP A 323 -18.13 22.27 32.19
N CYS A 324 -18.06 23.43 31.56
CA CYS A 324 -18.10 24.73 32.21
C CYS A 324 -19.51 24.99 32.75
N GLU A 325 -19.70 24.89 34.07
CA GLU A 325 -20.92 25.37 34.76
C GLU A 325 -20.87 26.87 35.08
#